data_AF-A0A4Y2HF63-F1
#
_entry.id   AF-A0A4Y2HF63-F1
#
_cell.length_a   1.000
_cell.length_b   1.000
_cell.length_c   1.000
_cell.angle_alpha   90.00
_cell.angle_beta   90.00
_cell.angle_gamma   90.00
#
_symmetry.space_group_name_H-M   'P 1'
#
loop_
_entity.id
_entity.type
_entity.pdbx_description
1 polymer ?
#
loop_
_entity_poly.entity_id
_entity_poly.type
_entity_poly.pdbx_seq_one_letter_code
_entity_poly.pdbx_strand_id
1 'polypeptide(L)'
;MFRPIYLWSRYLKCARHNCFRLLHKSTLQANLSTEDVTKFKEKVANGPSLSDFINKNSIPNLIDTDVDHPPYMPFENNTSRKIYLETYGCQMNVSDTEIINSILKSAGFEIVQDVAQTDVIFIMTCAIREGAEQKIWNRLKYFRTLKKKHDKTSHHKLKIGVLGCMAERLKHKLIEKEKIVDIVAGPDSYKDLPNLLSLADEGQKAVNVMLSADETYADVMPVRINEQSKSAFISIMRGCDNMCTYCIVPFTRGRERSRPISSILDEVKHLSDQGVKEITLLGQNVNSYRDQTAGVESKIVLSSGFKTVYKSRRGGLLFADLLDKVSDVNSEIRIRFTSPHPKDFPDDVLHLINEKPNICKLLHLPAQSGNSEVLEKMRRGYTREAYLELVDHIRKIVPGVALTSDFICGFCDETEEAHQDTLSLMNIVKYEFAYIFPYSMRQKTHAFHRLKDNVPEEIKKRRADETYAVFRDCSLELHKKEIGHYHLVQVLGPSKRSELDWSGRNDWNTKIIYPQVPLPTEENSTTCRLPCPGDYIVVQITDCTSQVLKGKALYHTTLQEFYTKNSADRSLYI
;
A
#
# COMPACT_ATOMS: atom_id res chain seq x y z
N MET A 1 -30.91 61.69 29.29
CA MET A 1 -29.71 62.54 29.33
C MET A 1 -28.81 62.16 28.15
N PHE A 2 -28.73 63.06 27.15
CA PHE A 2 -27.69 63.36 26.13
C PHE A 2 -26.81 62.20 25.57
N ARG A 3 -26.63 61.86 24.26
CA ARG A 3 -26.78 62.47 22.90
C ARG A 3 -25.99 63.79 22.65
N PRO A 4 -25.55 64.15 21.41
CA PRO A 4 -24.66 63.50 20.38
C PRO A 4 -23.80 64.55 19.54
N ILE A 5 -23.36 64.21 18.30
CA ILE A 5 -23.08 65.07 17.07
C ILE A 5 -21.60 65.47 16.81
N TYR A 6 -20.90 65.07 15.72
CA TYR A 6 -20.96 65.31 14.24
C TYR A 6 -20.32 66.63 13.75
N LEU A 7 -19.45 66.58 12.70
CA LEU A 7 -19.23 67.55 11.59
C LEU A 7 -18.01 67.10 10.72
N TRP A 8 -18.16 66.57 9.47
CA TRP A 8 -18.24 67.24 8.14
C TRP A 8 -17.01 68.10 7.77
N SER A 9 -16.46 68.24 6.54
CA SER A 9 -16.70 67.83 5.13
C SER A 9 -15.48 68.34 4.28
N ARG A 10 -15.04 67.80 3.13
CA ARG A 10 -15.42 68.22 1.75
C ARG A 10 -14.43 67.70 0.64
N TYR A 11 -15.01 67.23 -0.47
CA TYR A 11 -14.73 67.50 -1.92
C TYR A 11 -13.49 66.99 -2.70
N LEU A 12 -13.76 66.04 -3.63
CA LEU A 12 -13.66 66.17 -5.11
C LEU A 12 -12.50 66.97 -5.75
N LYS A 13 -11.65 66.33 -6.59
CA LYS A 13 -11.54 66.59 -8.06
C LYS A 13 -10.30 65.96 -8.75
N CYS A 14 -10.57 65.46 -9.96
CA CYS A 14 -9.74 65.48 -11.18
C CYS A 14 -8.44 64.67 -11.29
N ALA A 15 -8.55 63.55 -12.02
CA ALA A 15 -7.49 63.00 -12.85
C ALA A 15 -7.40 63.77 -14.19
N ARG A 16 -6.18 64.14 -14.61
CA ARG A 16 -5.87 64.47 -16.01
C ARG A 16 -4.37 64.31 -16.31
N HIS A 17 -4.09 63.35 -17.20
CA HIS A 17 -3.15 63.37 -18.33
C HIS A 17 -1.64 63.14 -18.15
N ASN A 18 -1.15 62.26 -19.05
CA ASN A 18 0.15 62.15 -19.73
C ASN A 18 0.87 60.82 -19.43
N CYS A 19 1.39 60.04 -20.38
CA CYS A 19 1.51 60.19 -21.83
C CYS A 19 1.80 58.80 -22.43
N PHE A 20 1.00 58.37 -23.40
CA PHE A 20 1.32 57.25 -24.30
C PHE A 20 1.85 57.87 -25.60
N ARG A 21 3.07 57.52 -26.01
CA ARG A 21 3.54 57.70 -27.39
C ARG A 21 4.77 56.83 -27.62
N LEU A 22 4.59 55.79 -28.43
CA LEU A 22 5.38 55.46 -29.63
C LEU A 22 5.16 53.99 -29.95
N LEU A 23 4.44 53.74 -31.05
CA LEU A 23 4.79 52.74 -32.06
C LEU A 23 3.81 52.91 -33.25
N HIS A 24 4.31 53.58 -34.29
CA HIS A 24 3.87 53.47 -35.69
C HIS A 24 3.99 51.99 -36.15
N LYS A 25 3.33 51.41 -37.15
CA LYS A 25 2.52 51.89 -38.30
C LYS A 25 1.84 50.65 -38.95
N SER A 26 0.89 50.93 -39.85
CA SER A 26 0.29 50.07 -40.91
C SER A 26 -1.13 49.52 -40.65
N THR A 27 -2.08 50.42 -40.87
CA THR A 27 -3.27 50.30 -41.73
C THR A 27 -3.86 48.92 -42.03
N LEU A 28 -5.07 48.67 -41.51
CA LEU A 28 -6.17 48.01 -42.22
C LEU A 28 -7.48 48.66 -41.71
N GLN A 29 -8.12 49.46 -42.58
CA GLN A 29 -9.47 49.96 -42.34
C GLN A 29 -10.44 48.79 -42.48
N ALA A 30 -11.09 48.40 -41.38
CA ALA A 30 -12.32 47.63 -41.42
C ALA A 30 -13.41 48.47 -40.73
N ASN A 31 -14.34 49.00 -41.53
CA ASN A 31 -15.55 49.66 -41.04
C ASN A 31 -16.42 48.60 -40.35
N LEU A 32 -16.44 48.59 -39.02
CA LEU A 32 -17.41 47.82 -38.24
C LEU A 32 -18.64 48.69 -37.99
N SER A 33 -19.79 48.25 -38.49
CA SER A 33 -21.09 48.86 -38.24
C SER A 33 -21.48 48.78 -36.77
N THR A 34 -22.20 49.80 -36.29
CA THR A 34 -22.70 49.91 -34.91
C THR A 34 -23.62 48.76 -34.48
N GLU A 35 -24.16 47.97 -35.41
CA GLU A 35 -24.95 46.76 -35.15
C GLU A 35 -24.11 45.55 -34.69
N ASP A 36 -22.83 45.47 -35.06
CA ASP A 36 -21.97 44.32 -34.69
C ASP A 36 -21.51 44.40 -33.23
N VAL A 37 -21.36 45.63 -32.72
CA VAL A 37 -20.94 45.89 -31.34
C VAL A 37 -22.08 45.62 -30.34
N THR A 38 -23.34 45.88 -30.73
CA THR A 38 -24.52 45.55 -29.91
C THR A 38 -24.76 44.04 -29.87
N LYS A 39 -24.66 43.34 -31.01
CA LYS A 39 -24.73 41.86 -31.05
C LYS A 39 -23.63 41.19 -30.23
N PHE A 40 -22.42 41.74 -30.21
CA PHE A 40 -21.33 41.21 -29.41
C PHE A 40 -21.58 41.37 -27.90
N LYS A 41 -22.10 42.52 -27.47
CA LYS A 41 -22.44 42.75 -26.05
C LYS A 41 -23.59 41.86 -25.56
N GLU A 42 -24.59 41.57 -26.39
CA GLU A 42 -25.66 40.62 -26.04
C GLU A 42 -25.17 39.17 -25.95
N LYS A 43 -24.25 38.75 -26.83
CA LYS A 43 -23.62 37.41 -26.76
C LYS A 43 -22.76 37.22 -25.51
N VAL A 44 -22.07 38.26 -25.05
CA VAL A 44 -21.25 38.19 -23.82
C VAL A 44 -22.11 38.16 -22.57
N ALA A 45 -23.29 38.80 -22.58
CA ALA A 45 -24.19 38.81 -21.42
C ALA A 45 -24.88 37.46 -21.15
N ASN A 46 -25.15 36.66 -22.19
CA ASN A 46 -25.90 35.41 -22.05
C ASN A 46 -25.05 34.12 -22.09
N GLY A 47 -23.75 34.21 -22.36
CA GLY A 47 -22.85 33.06 -22.46
C GLY A 47 -23.20 32.09 -23.61
N PRO A 48 -22.27 31.21 -24.04
CA PRO A 48 -22.56 30.25 -25.10
C PRO A 48 -23.47 29.12 -24.60
N SER A 49 -24.39 28.69 -25.46
CA SER A 49 -25.32 27.58 -25.21
C SER A 49 -24.66 26.23 -25.52
N LEU A 50 -25.21 25.13 -24.98
CA LEU A 50 -24.71 23.76 -25.24
C LEU A 50 -24.67 23.43 -26.75
N SER A 51 -25.60 23.98 -27.53
CA SER A 51 -25.69 23.85 -28.99
C SER A 51 -24.50 24.47 -29.73
N ASP A 52 -23.84 25.48 -29.17
CA ASP A 52 -22.68 26.14 -29.77
C ASP A 52 -21.42 25.25 -29.74
N PHE A 53 -21.41 24.24 -28.86
CA PHE A 53 -20.31 23.27 -28.74
C PHE A 53 -20.52 22.01 -29.60
N ILE A 54 -21.75 21.74 -30.03
CA ILE A 54 -22.09 20.51 -30.77
C ILE A 54 -21.84 20.64 -32.28
N ASN A 55 -21.80 21.87 -32.82
CA ASN A 55 -21.75 22.10 -34.27
C ASN A 55 -20.37 22.34 -34.89
N LYS A 56 -19.28 21.85 -34.29
CA LYS A 56 -17.95 21.79 -34.94
C LYS A 56 -17.52 20.35 -35.21
N ASN A 57 -18.31 19.64 -36.02
CA ASN A 57 -17.84 18.44 -36.71
C ASN A 57 -17.08 18.85 -37.97
N SER A 58 -15.80 19.18 -37.81
CA SER A 58 -14.81 19.04 -38.88
C SER A 58 -13.50 18.63 -38.21
N ILE A 59 -13.24 17.33 -38.23
CA ILE A 59 -11.94 16.74 -37.86
C ILE A 59 -11.03 16.98 -39.08
N PRO A 60 -9.98 17.81 -39.00
CA PRO A 60 -8.95 17.80 -40.02
C PRO A 60 -8.13 16.52 -39.84
N ASN A 61 -7.85 15.83 -40.95
CA ASN A 61 -6.99 14.65 -41.01
C ASN A 61 -5.76 14.80 -40.10
N LEU A 62 -5.63 13.89 -39.13
CA LEU A 62 -4.43 13.73 -38.31
C LEU A 62 -3.31 13.23 -39.22
N ILE A 63 -2.47 14.17 -39.65
CA ILE A 63 -1.10 13.91 -40.05
C ILE A 63 -0.36 13.54 -38.76
N ASP A 64 0.43 12.47 -38.82
CA ASP A 64 1.38 12.03 -37.81
C ASP A 64 2.19 13.24 -37.30
N THR A 65 1.89 13.69 -36.08
CA THR A 65 2.67 14.70 -35.38
C THR A 65 2.96 14.17 -34.00
N ASP A 66 4.26 14.15 -33.70
CA ASP A 66 4.88 13.85 -32.42
C ASP A 66 4.04 14.27 -31.21
N VAL A 67 4.11 13.43 -30.18
CA VAL A 67 3.48 13.59 -28.87
C VAL A 67 3.67 15.01 -28.36
N ASP A 68 2.59 15.79 -28.41
CA ASP A 68 2.56 17.20 -28.02
C ASP A 68 2.70 17.29 -26.49
N HIS A 69 3.94 17.43 -26.01
CA HIS A 69 4.21 17.74 -24.62
C HIS A 69 3.67 19.15 -24.31
N PRO A 70 2.78 19.32 -23.30
CA PRO A 70 2.32 20.66 -22.92
C PRO A 70 3.51 21.56 -22.53
N PRO A 71 3.50 22.86 -22.86
CA PRO A 71 4.65 23.73 -22.75
C PRO A 71 4.84 24.13 -21.28
N TYR A 72 5.57 23.31 -20.52
CA TYR A 72 6.06 23.69 -19.21
C TYR A 72 7.55 23.38 -19.14
N MET A 73 8.35 24.44 -19.30
CA MET A 73 9.80 24.59 -19.05
C MET A 73 10.75 23.50 -19.58
N PRO A 74 11.88 23.86 -20.20
CA PRO A 74 12.92 22.87 -20.46
C PRO A 74 13.40 22.31 -19.12
N PHE A 75 13.27 20.99 -18.93
CA PHE A 75 13.98 20.27 -17.88
C PHE A 75 15.46 20.58 -18.06
N GLU A 76 16.03 21.44 -17.21
CA GLU A 76 17.49 21.46 -17.08
C GLU A 76 17.90 20.04 -16.69
N ASN A 77 18.82 19.47 -17.46
CA ASN A 77 19.38 18.14 -17.20
C ASN A 77 19.93 18.12 -15.76
N ASN A 78 19.15 17.57 -14.83
CA ASN A 78 19.52 17.34 -13.43
C ASN A 78 20.50 16.16 -13.30
N THR A 79 21.42 16.03 -14.25
CA THR A 79 22.43 14.99 -14.30
C THR A 79 23.37 15.18 -13.11
N SER A 80 23.22 14.34 -12.09
CA SER A 80 24.09 14.17 -10.90
C SER A 80 23.54 14.61 -9.53
N ARG A 81 22.25 14.95 -9.36
CA ARG A 81 21.71 15.15 -7.99
C ARG A 81 21.46 13.82 -7.29
N LYS A 82 21.97 13.70 -6.07
CA LYS A 82 21.88 12.49 -5.26
C LYS A 82 20.68 12.53 -4.33
N ILE A 83 19.91 11.45 -4.31
CA ILE A 83 18.70 11.28 -3.50
C ILE A 83 18.87 10.11 -2.54
N TYR A 84 18.57 10.37 -1.28
CA TYR A 84 18.50 9.37 -0.23
C TYR A 84 17.04 9.16 0.18
N LEU A 85 16.58 7.91 0.14
CA LEU A 85 15.21 7.51 0.45
C LEU A 85 15.19 6.64 1.71
N GLU A 86 14.43 7.08 2.72
CA GLU A 86 14.29 6.35 3.98
C GLU A 86 12.83 5.91 4.17
N THR A 87 12.62 4.60 4.29
CA THR A 87 11.26 4.03 4.32
C THR A 87 10.84 3.60 5.71
N TYR A 88 9.71 4.14 6.17
CA TYR A 88 9.05 3.79 7.42
C TYR A 88 7.60 3.38 7.16
N GLY A 89 7.24 2.15 7.51
CA GLY A 89 5.84 1.74 7.45
C GLY A 89 5.61 0.27 7.18
N CYS A 90 4.67 0.01 6.26
CA CYS A 90 4.25 -1.33 5.85
C CYS A 90 4.88 -1.74 4.51
N GLN A 91 4.54 -2.94 4.06
CA GLN A 91 4.95 -3.53 2.78
C GLN A 91 4.56 -2.62 1.61
N MET A 92 3.40 -1.95 1.69
CA MET A 92 2.97 -0.97 0.69
C MET A 92 3.93 0.22 0.58
N ASN A 93 4.51 0.67 1.71
CA ASN A 93 5.50 1.75 1.67
C ASN A 93 6.82 1.31 1.04
N VAL A 94 7.19 0.03 1.15
CA VAL A 94 8.37 -0.52 0.46
C VAL A 94 8.14 -0.54 -1.04
N SER A 95 7.01 -1.05 -1.50
CA SER A 95 6.62 -1.04 -2.92
C SER A 95 6.49 0.39 -3.48
N ASP A 96 5.88 1.31 -2.71
CA ASP A 96 5.80 2.73 -3.09
C ASP A 96 7.20 3.36 -3.26
N THR A 97 8.18 2.98 -2.43
CA THR A 97 9.57 3.45 -2.58
C THR A 97 10.24 2.91 -3.84
N GLU A 98 9.96 1.66 -4.25
CA GLU A 98 10.47 1.09 -5.51
C GLU A 98 9.88 1.80 -6.75
N ILE A 99 8.62 2.20 -6.68
CA ILE A 99 7.97 3.06 -7.69
C ILE A 99 8.64 4.42 -7.75
N ILE A 100 8.88 5.05 -6.59
CA ILE A 100 9.54 6.37 -6.52
C ILE A 100 10.97 6.31 -7.06
N ASN A 101 11.72 5.24 -6.77
CA ASN A 101 13.04 5.02 -7.35
C ASN A 101 12.98 5.01 -8.88
N SER A 102 11.99 4.32 -9.46
CA SER A 102 11.82 4.26 -10.91
C SER A 102 11.54 5.63 -11.53
N ILE A 103 10.63 6.39 -10.92
CA ILE A 103 10.26 7.75 -11.37
C ILE A 103 11.48 8.68 -11.31
N LEU A 104 12.20 8.70 -10.17
CA LEU A 104 13.32 9.60 -9.97
C LEU A 104 14.52 9.23 -10.85
N LYS A 105 14.83 7.94 -11.02
CA LYS A 105 15.88 7.49 -11.95
C LYS A 105 15.56 7.88 -13.39
N SER A 106 14.30 7.70 -13.82
CA SER A 106 13.85 8.10 -15.16
C SER A 106 13.94 9.61 -15.38
N ALA A 107 13.82 10.41 -14.32
CA ALA A 107 14.02 11.85 -14.33
C ALA A 107 15.50 12.29 -14.19
N GLY A 108 16.46 11.36 -14.20
CA GLY A 108 17.89 11.64 -14.19
C GLY A 108 18.56 11.76 -12.82
N PHE A 109 17.85 11.46 -11.73
CA PHE A 109 18.41 11.49 -10.37
C PHE A 109 19.17 10.21 -10.01
N GLU A 110 20.23 10.34 -9.21
CA GLU A 110 21.00 9.20 -8.69
C GLU A 110 20.51 8.82 -7.28
N ILE A 111 20.17 7.55 -7.06
CA ILE A 111 19.74 7.08 -5.73
C ILE A 111 20.96 6.57 -4.95
N VAL A 112 21.20 7.13 -3.76
CA VAL A 112 22.33 6.78 -2.89
C VAL A 112 21.88 6.18 -1.57
N GLN A 113 22.73 5.33 -0.98
CA GLN A 113 22.49 4.68 0.31
C GLN A 113 23.04 5.49 1.49
N ASP A 114 24.04 6.35 1.26
CA ASP A 114 24.64 7.18 2.29
C ASP A 114 23.98 8.57 2.33
N VAL A 115 23.35 8.89 3.46
CA VAL A 115 22.71 10.19 3.71
C VAL A 115 23.71 11.36 3.71
N ALA A 116 25.00 11.10 3.94
CA ALA A 116 26.00 12.17 3.96
C ALA A 116 26.31 12.74 2.57
N GLN A 117 26.02 11.98 1.50
CA GLN A 117 26.36 12.32 0.11
C GLN A 117 25.15 12.83 -0.69
N THR A 118 24.06 13.22 -0.03
CA THR A 118 22.78 13.47 -0.68
C THR A 118 22.45 14.95 -0.80
N ASP A 119 21.79 15.33 -1.89
CA ASP A 119 21.24 16.68 -2.11
C ASP A 119 19.75 16.75 -1.75
N VAL A 120 19.09 15.60 -1.69
CA VAL A 120 17.66 15.45 -1.38
C VAL A 120 17.47 14.28 -0.43
N ILE A 121 16.67 14.48 0.61
CA ILE A 121 16.23 13.44 1.54
C ILE A 121 14.74 13.27 1.41
N PHE A 122 14.29 12.08 1.04
CA PHE A 122 12.88 11.70 1.07
C PHE A 122 12.61 10.70 2.19
N ILE A 123 11.58 10.98 2.98
CA ILE A 123 11.11 10.08 4.03
C ILE A 123 9.76 9.52 3.60
N MET A 124 9.71 8.23 3.28
CA MET A 124 8.45 7.53 3.02
C MET A 124 7.81 7.14 4.35
N THR A 125 6.59 7.62 4.62
CA THR A 125 5.97 7.54 5.94
C THR A 125 4.61 6.84 5.94
N CYS A 126 4.30 6.21 7.08
CA CYS A 126 3.02 5.56 7.35
C CYS A 126 2.17 6.39 8.34
N ALA A 127 0.86 6.43 8.13
CA ALA A 127 -0.12 7.08 9.04
C ALA A 127 -0.86 6.08 9.95
N ILE A 128 -0.56 4.79 9.83
CA ILE A 128 -1.41 3.73 10.37
C ILE A 128 -0.87 3.21 11.71
N ARG A 129 0.44 3.16 11.94
CA ARG A 129 0.96 2.58 13.19
C ARG A 129 1.17 3.65 14.26
N GLU A 130 0.72 3.38 15.48
CA GLU A 130 1.01 4.22 16.64
C GLU A 130 2.52 4.30 16.89
N GLY A 131 3.01 5.47 17.30
CA GLY A 131 4.45 5.72 17.47
C GLY A 131 5.25 5.90 16.18
N ALA A 132 4.69 5.58 14.99
CA ALA A 132 5.35 5.85 13.72
C ALA A 132 5.58 7.35 13.53
N GLU A 133 4.58 8.17 13.84
CA GLU A 133 4.69 9.63 13.77
C GLU A 133 5.83 10.19 14.63
N GLN A 134 5.94 9.75 15.89
CA GLN A 134 6.96 10.23 16.82
C GLN A 134 8.37 9.92 16.33
N LYS A 135 8.56 8.75 15.70
CA LYS A 135 9.83 8.39 15.06
C LYS A 135 10.18 9.35 13.93
N ILE A 136 9.21 9.68 13.08
CA ILE A 136 9.41 10.65 11.98
C ILE A 136 9.77 12.04 12.53
N TRP A 137 9.06 12.52 13.57
CA TRP A 137 9.39 13.81 14.19
C TRP A 137 10.83 13.85 14.73
N ASN A 138 11.27 12.77 15.37
CA ASN A 138 12.65 12.67 15.87
C ASN A 138 13.66 12.60 14.72
N ARG A 139 13.32 11.90 13.63
CA ARG A 139 14.18 11.82 12.44
C ARG A 139 14.32 13.16 11.72
N LEU A 140 13.25 13.94 11.63
CA LEU A 140 13.27 15.31 11.10
C LEU A 140 14.18 16.24 11.92
N LYS A 141 14.21 16.11 13.25
CA LYS A 141 15.16 16.85 14.10
C LYS A 141 16.61 16.52 13.78
N TYR A 142 16.92 15.25 13.50
CA TYR A 142 18.26 14.83 13.07
C TYR A 142 18.63 15.44 11.71
N PHE A 143 17.71 15.38 10.72
CA PHE A 143 17.95 15.96 9.40
C PHE A 143 18.10 17.48 9.42
N ARG A 144 17.47 18.18 10.36
CA ARG A 144 17.72 19.62 10.58
C ARG A 144 19.19 19.90 10.88
N THR A 145 19.84 19.03 11.65
CA THR A 145 21.28 19.17 11.97
C THR A 145 22.15 18.87 10.76
N LEU A 146 21.78 17.88 9.94
CA LEU A 146 22.47 17.60 8.68
C LEU A 146 22.33 18.75 7.67
N LYS A 147 21.10 19.26 7.45
CA LYS A 147 20.82 20.41 6.58
C LYS A 147 21.70 21.61 6.92
N LYS A 148 21.82 21.95 8.21
CA LYS A 148 22.70 23.05 8.68
C LYS A 148 24.19 22.83 8.38
N LYS A 149 24.67 21.59 8.32
CA LYS A 149 26.07 21.28 7.99
C LYS A 149 26.29 21.26 6.48
N HIS A 150 25.37 20.63 5.75
CA HIS A 150 25.38 20.55 4.30
C HIS A 150 25.30 21.94 3.66
N ASP A 151 24.34 22.77 4.07
CA ASP A 151 24.11 24.11 3.50
C ASP A 151 25.27 25.10 3.77
N LYS A 152 26.21 24.76 4.67
CA LYS A 152 27.45 25.54 4.88
C LYS A 152 28.58 25.17 3.92
N THR A 153 28.53 23.98 3.33
CA THR A 153 29.64 23.37 2.60
C THR A 153 29.31 23.08 1.14
N SER A 154 28.02 22.98 0.80
CA SER A 154 27.54 22.71 -0.56
C SER A 154 26.96 23.96 -1.22
N HIS A 155 27.10 24.05 -2.55
CA HIS A 155 26.44 25.07 -3.36
C HIS A 155 24.93 24.85 -3.49
N HIS A 156 24.46 23.61 -3.31
CA HIS A 156 23.04 23.26 -3.35
C HIS A 156 22.48 23.13 -1.93
N LYS A 157 21.33 23.75 -1.68
CA LYS A 157 20.63 23.61 -0.40
C LYS A 157 20.00 22.22 -0.30
N LEU A 158 20.20 21.55 0.83
CA LEU A 158 19.63 20.23 1.08
C LEU A 158 18.10 20.32 1.10
N LYS A 159 17.43 19.51 0.26
CA LYS A 159 15.96 19.43 0.24
C LYS A 159 15.48 18.27 1.09
N ILE A 160 14.41 18.48 1.86
CA ILE A 160 13.80 17.44 2.69
C ILE A 160 12.33 17.31 2.30
N GLY A 161 11.95 16.11 1.88
CA GLY A 161 10.58 15.76 1.56
C GLY A 161 9.99 14.68 2.47
N VAL A 162 8.71 14.82 2.81
CA VAL A 162 7.94 13.82 3.57
C VAL A 162 6.85 13.27 2.66
N LEU A 163 6.88 11.95 2.43
CA LEU A 163 6.04 11.25 1.46
C LEU A 163 5.09 10.26 2.14
N GLY A 164 4.03 9.85 1.47
CA GLY A 164 3.16 8.74 1.87
C GLY A 164 1.95 9.13 2.72
N CYS A 165 1.36 8.17 3.44
CA CYS A 165 0.06 8.38 4.09
C CYS A 165 0.10 9.45 5.20
N MET A 166 1.21 9.57 5.94
CA MET A 166 1.32 10.59 7.00
C MET A 166 1.47 11.99 6.41
N ALA A 167 2.06 12.12 5.21
CA ALA A 167 2.13 13.37 4.47
C ALA A 167 0.72 13.91 4.15
N GLU A 168 -0.19 13.06 3.66
CA GLU A 168 -1.61 13.43 3.44
C GLU A 168 -2.24 13.92 4.75
N ARG A 169 -2.10 13.12 5.82
CA ARG A 169 -2.86 13.37 7.05
C ARG A 169 -2.37 14.60 7.81
N LEU A 170 -1.05 14.82 7.84
CA LEU A 170 -0.41 15.85 8.67
C LEU A 170 0.13 17.05 7.88
N LYS A 171 -0.28 17.22 6.62
CA LYS A 171 0.20 18.29 5.72
C LYS A 171 0.36 19.67 6.39
N HIS A 172 -0.68 20.16 7.07
CA HIS A 172 -0.66 21.47 7.72
C HIS A 172 0.39 21.53 8.84
N LYS A 173 0.45 20.50 9.71
CA LYS A 173 1.43 20.43 10.78
C LYS A 173 2.87 20.33 10.24
N LEU A 174 3.09 19.57 9.18
CA LEU A 174 4.41 19.45 8.54
C LEU A 174 4.87 20.79 7.96
N ILE A 175 3.99 21.51 7.28
CA ILE A 175 4.34 22.79 6.64
C ILE A 175 4.51 23.91 7.67
N GLU A 176 3.61 24.01 8.65
CA GLU A 176 3.57 25.10 9.63
C GLU A 176 4.59 24.91 10.76
N LYS A 177 4.62 23.72 11.38
CA LYS A 177 5.50 23.45 12.53
C LYS A 177 6.92 23.12 12.09
N GLU A 178 7.07 22.40 10.99
CA GLU A 178 8.38 21.96 10.50
C GLU A 178 8.82 22.76 9.27
N LYS A 179 9.36 23.95 9.54
CA LYS A 179 9.89 24.84 8.49
C LYS A 179 11.02 24.24 7.64
N ILE A 180 11.56 23.09 8.04
CA ILE A 180 12.65 22.40 7.31
C ILE A 180 12.15 21.55 6.14
N VAL A 181 10.86 21.20 6.12
CA VAL A 181 10.27 20.36 5.07
C VAL A 181 9.96 21.24 3.88
N ASP A 182 10.60 20.93 2.76
CA ASP A 182 10.46 21.65 1.49
C ASP A 182 9.38 20.99 0.62
N ILE A 183 9.20 19.66 0.72
CA ILE A 183 8.30 18.87 -0.13
C ILE A 183 7.36 18.00 0.71
N VAL A 184 6.08 17.96 0.37
CA VAL A 184 5.10 17.04 0.96
C VAL A 184 4.30 16.37 -0.15
N ALA A 185 4.43 15.05 -0.31
CA ALA A 185 3.69 14.31 -1.34
C ALA A 185 2.84 13.17 -0.77
N GLY A 186 1.58 13.09 -1.19
CA GLY A 186 0.66 12.01 -0.84
C GLY A 186 0.89 10.75 -1.68
N PRO A 187 0.22 9.64 -1.34
CA PRO A 187 0.43 8.37 -2.02
C PRO A 187 0.17 8.39 -3.54
N ASP A 188 -0.75 9.23 -4.01
CA ASP A 188 -1.16 9.27 -5.42
C ASP A 188 -0.45 10.38 -6.21
N SER A 189 0.64 10.95 -5.67
CA SER A 189 1.31 12.12 -6.27
C SER A 189 2.80 11.91 -6.54
N TYR A 190 3.30 10.67 -6.56
CA TYR A 190 4.72 10.38 -6.73
C TYR A 190 5.25 10.72 -8.13
N LYS A 191 4.43 10.64 -9.19
CA LYS A 191 4.83 11.08 -10.55
C LYS A 191 5.19 12.56 -10.62
N ASP A 192 4.62 13.36 -9.71
CA ASP A 192 4.85 14.80 -9.63
C ASP A 192 6.13 15.14 -8.84
N LEU A 193 6.82 14.17 -8.24
CA LEU A 193 8.04 14.42 -7.44
C LEU A 193 9.13 15.21 -8.17
N PRO A 194 9.46 14.93 -9.46
CA PRO A 194 10.43 15.73 -10.19
C PRO A 194 10.03 17.21 -10.30
N ASN A 195 8.75 17.49 -10.53
CA ASN A 195 8.22 18.85 -10.60
C ASN A 195 8.20 19.53 -9.22
N LEU A 196 7.76 18.82 -8.17
CA LEU A 196 7.80 19.32 -6.79
C LEU A 196 9.23 19.65 -6.34
N LEU A 197 10.23 18.89 -6.80
CA LEU A 197 11.65 19.19 -6.56
C LEU A 197 12.07 20.49 -7.25
N SER A 198 11.71 20.68 -8.51
CA SER A 198 11.99 21.93 -9.24
C SER A 198 11.41 23.15 -8.54
N LEU A 199 10.14 23.10 -8.12
CA LEU A 199 9.50 24.18 -7.36
C LEU A 199 10.20 24.42 -6.01
N ALA A 200 10.63 23.35 -5.35
CA ALA A 200 11.37 23.47 -4.10
C ALA A 200 12.74 24.12 -4.29
N ASP A 201 13.40 23.89 -5.42
CA ASP A 201 14.69 24.50 -5.77
C ASP A 201 14.56 26.02 -5.99
N GLU A 202 13.46 26.48 -6.56
CA GLU A 202 13.09 27.91 -6.65
C GLU A 202 12.80 28.57 -5.29
N GLY A 203 12.81 27.79 -4.21
CA GLY A 203 12.61 28.26 -2.83
C GLY A 203 11.16 28.25 -2.37
N GLN A 204 10.24 27.70 -3.17
CA GLN A 204 8.85 27.51 -2.78
C GLN A 204 8.69 26.23 -1.93
N LYS A 205 7.67 26.18 -1.09
CA LYS A 205 7.28 24.89 -0.48
C LYS A 205 6.33 24.18 -1.43
N ALA A 206 6.68 22.96 -1.83
CA ALA A 206 5.92 22.19 -2.81
C ALA A 206 5.08 21.11 -2.11
N VAL A 207 3.78 21.08 -2.38
CA VAL A 207 2.84 20.18 -1.70
C VAL A 207 1.85 19.62 -2.71
N ASN A 208 1.84 18.30 -2.86
CA ASN A 208 0.80 17.59 -3.60
C ASN A 208 0.34 16.36 -2.84
N VAL A 209 -0.84 16.45 -2.22
CA VAL A 209 -1.46 15.35 -1.47
C VAL A 209 -2.84 15.02 -2.00
N MET A 210 -3.12 15.43 -3.24
CA MET A 210 -4.42 15.19 -3.87
C MET A 210 -4.56 13.72 -4.18
N LEU A 211 -5.68 13.14 -3.74
CA LEU A 211 -6.02 11.76 -4.07
C LEU A 211 -6.61 11.75 -5.47
N SER A 212 -5.96 11.02 -6.38
CA SER A 212 -6.45 10.82 -7.74
C SER A 212 -7.61 9.80 -7.73
N ALA A 213 -8.47 9.83 -8.75
CA ALA A 213 -9.56 8.87 -8.92
C ALA A 213 -9.13 7.60 -9.65
N ASP A 214 -8.00 7.65 -10.36
CA ASP A 214 -7.57 6.73 -11.40
C ASP A 214 -6.14 6.18 -11.22
N GLU A 215 -5.29 6.86 -10.44
CA GLU A 215 -3.87 6.53 -10.33
C GLU A 215 -3.64 5.18 -9.63
N THR A 216 -2.89 4.31 -10.31
CA THR A 216 -2.52 2.96 -9.88
C THR A 216 -1.04 2.63 -10.11
N TYR A 217 -0.28 3.51 -10.78
CA TYR A 217 1.10 3.33 -11.24
C TYR A 217 1.28 2.14 -12.19
N ALA A 218 0.24 1.78 -12.94
CA ALA A 218 0.25 0.67 -13.89
C ALA A 218 1.29 0.81 -15.02
N ASP A 219 1.70 2.04 -15.29
CA ASP A 219 2.66 2.45 -16.33
C ASP A 219 4.11 2.56 -15.80
N VAL A 220 4.34 2.30 -14.51
CA VAL A 220 5.66 2.41 -13.88
C VAL A 220 6.17 1.04 -13.46
N MET A 221 7.21 0.54 -14.13
CA MET A 221 7.92 -0.67 -13.69
C MET A 221 8.79 -0.33 -12.46
N PRO A 222 8.57 -0.93 -11.29
CA PRO A 222 9.33 -0.60 -10.08
C PRO A 222 10.80 -0.98 -10.18
N VAL A 223 11.69 -0.17 -9.60
CA VAL A 223 13.11 -0.49 -9.48
C VAL A 223 13.40 -0.98 -8.07
N ARG A 224 13.81 -2.26 -7.96
CA ARG A 224 13.97 -2.94 -6.67
C ARG A 224 15.02 -2.27 -5.79
N ILE A 225 14.72 -2.13 -4.50
CA ILE A 225 15.68 -1.61 -3.51
C ILE A 225 16.79 -2.64 -3.25
N ASN A 226 16.44 -3.93 -3.26
CA ASN A 226 17.37 -5.02 -3.07
C ASN A 226 17.22 -6.05 -4.20
N GLU A 227 18.07 -5.94 -5.22
CA GLU A 227 18.10 -6.82 -6.38
C GLU A 227 18.46 -8.28 -6.02
N GLN A 228 19.15 -8.50 -4.89
CA GLN A 228 19.50 -9.85 -4.43
C GLN A 228 18.33 -10.56 -3.72
N SER A 229 17.29 -9.82 -3.31
CA SER A 229 16.11 -10.39 -2.65
C SER A 229 15.40 -11.37 -3.58
N LYS A 230 15.03 -12.53 -3.06
CA LYS A 230 14.24 -13.54 -3.76
C LYS A 230 12.74 -13.43 -3.51
N SER A 231 12.32 -12.44 -2.72
CA SER A 231 10.92 -12.06 -2.52
C SER A 231 10.66 -10.65 -3.06
N ALA A 232 9.47 -10.42 -3.62
CA ALA A 232 9.02 -9.12 -4.13
C ALA A 232 7.58 -8.79 -3.72
N PHE A 233 7.27 -7.49 -3.69
CA PHE A 233 5.95 -6.96 -3.38
C PHE A 233 5.35 -6.30 -4.61
N ILE A 234 4.16 -6.75 -5.03
CA ILE A 234 3.48 -6.19 -6.20
C ILE A 234 2.19 -5.51 -5.75
N SER A 235 2.10 -4.20 -5.94
CA SER A 235 0.86 -3.45 -5.70
C SER A 235 -0.15 -3.73 -6.82
N ILE A 236 -1.19 -4.50 -6.52
CA ILE A 236 -2.26 -4.82 -7.48
C ILE A 236 -3.43 -3.83 -7.43
N MET A 237 -3.57 -3.10 -6.31
CA MET A 237 -4.63 -2.12 -6.14
C MET A 237 -4.31 -1.10 -5.06
N ARG A 238 -5.04 0.00 -5.05
CA ARG A 238 -4.92 1.09 -4.08
C ARG A 238 -6.28 1.55 -3.56
N GLY A 239 -6.29 2.05 -2.33
CA GLY A 239 -7.51 2.58 -1.70
C GLY A 239 -8.40 1.49 -1.09
N CYS A 240 -9.43 1.91 -0.36
CA CYS A 240 -10.35 1.00 0.33
C CYS A 240 -11.75 1.61 0.46
N ASP A 241 -12.79 0.87 0.08
CA ASP A 241 -14.17 1.33 0.10
C ASP A 241 -14.93 0.85 1.37
N ASN A 242 -14.35 -0.02 2.20
CA ASN A 242 -15.03 -0.60 3.38
C ASN A 242 -15.41 0.42 4.48
N MET A 243 -14.74 1.58 4.53
CA MET A 243 -14.83 2.62 5.58
C MET A 243 -15.21 2.11 6.99
N CYS A 244 -14.46 1.14 7.50
CA CYS A 244 -14.56 0.72 8.90
C CYS A 244 -14.35 1.92 9.83
N THR A 245 -15.07 1.98 10.95
CA THR A 245 -15.19 3.23 11.72
C THR A 245 -13.87 3.75 12.28
N TYR A 246 -12.92 2.86 12.55
CA TYR A 246 -11.57 3.17 13.06
C TYR A 246 -10.53 3.42 11.96
N CYS A 247 -10.84 3.13 10.68
CA CYS A 247 -9.84 3.08 9.63
C CYS A 247 -9.62 4.43 8.95
N ILE A 248 -8.36 4.85 8.82
CA ILE A 248 -7.96 6.11 8.16
C ILE A 248 -7.65 5.94 6.66
N VAL A 249 -7.54 4.70 6.19
CA VAL A 249 -7.10 4.37 4.82
C VAL A 249 -7.92 5.08 3.75
N PRO A 250 -9.27 5.08 3.78
CA PRO A 250 -10.06 5.72 2.72
C PRO A 250 -9.77 7.22 2.56
N PHE A 251 -9.34 7.88 3.64
CA PHE A 251 -9.02 9.32 3.64
C PHE A 251 -7.57 9.62 3.26
N THR A 252 -6.69 8.60 3.27
CA THR A 252 -5.25 8.77 2.99
C THR A 252 -4.79 8.11 1.70
N ARG A 253 -5.58 7.17 1.15
CA ARG A 253 -5.33 6.46 -0.11
C ARG A 253 -6.52 6.42 -1.05
N GLY A 254 -7.60 7.15 -0.75
CA GLY A 254 -8.77 7.26 -1.61
C GLY A 254 -9.60 5.99 -1.75
N ARG A 255 -10.44 5.98 -2.79
CA ARG A 255 -11.33 4.86 -3.15
C ARG A 255 -10.56 3.74 -3.81
N GLU A 256 -11.16 2.54 -3.83
CA GLU A 256 -10.55 1.37 -4.46
C GLU A 256 -10.30 1.59 -5.94
N ARG A 257 -9.10 1.23 -6.39
CA ARG A 257 -8.63 1.29 -7.77
C ARG A 257 -7.76 0.08 -8.02
N SER A 258 -8.11 -0.72 -9.03
CA SER A 258 -7.35 -1.91 -9.40
C SER A 258 -6.46 -1.61 -10.59
N ARG A 259 -5.23 -2.11 -10.54
CA ARG A 259 -4.32 -2.09 -11.68
C ARG A 259 -4.77 -3.14 -12.71
N PRO A 260 -4.66 -2.89 -14.03
CA PRO A 260 -4.99 -3.90 -15.05
C PRO A 260 -4.19 -5.19 -14.89
N ILE A 261 -4.81 -6.35 -15.15
CA ILE A 261 -4.16 -7.66 -15.01
C ILE A 261 -2.92 -7.76 -15.90
N SER A 262 -2.98 -7.27 -17.15
CA SER A 262 -1.85 -7.32 -18.08
C SER A 262 -0.58 -6.69 -17.49
N SER A 263 -0.70 -5.49 -16.94
CA SER A 263 0.40 -4.79 -16.30
C SER A 263 0.96 -5.53 -15.08
N ILE A 264 0.11 -6.22 -14.31
CA ILE A 264 0.56 -7.06 -13.19
C ILE A 264 1.32 -8.29 -13.70
N LEU A 265 0.82 -8.95 -14.75
CA LEU A 265 1.48 -10.12 -15.34
C LEU A 265 2.84 -9.78 -15.94
N ASP A 266 2.98 -8.60 -16.57
CA ASP A 266 4.25 -8.11 -17.10
C ASP A 266 5.29 -7.92 -15.99
N GLU A 267 4.89 -7.36 -14.84
CA GLU A 267 5.77 -7.22 -13.68
C GLU A 267 6.13 -8.58 -13.06
N VAL A 268 5.17 -9.49 -12.93
CA VAL A 268 5.42 -10.87 -12.44
C VAL A 268 6.42 -11.59 -13.34
N LYS A 269 6.25 -11.47 -14.67
CA LYS A 269 7.17 -12.06 -15.64
C LYS A 269 8.57 -11.46 -15.52
N HIS A 270 8.68 -10.14 -15.41
CA HIS A 270 9.96 -9.46 -15.23
C HIS A 270 10.67 -9.91 -13.94
N LEU A 271 9.93 -10.05 -12.83
CA LEU A 271 10.48 -10.54 -11.56
C LEU A 271 10.89 -12.02 -11.65
N SER A 272 10.11 -12.84 -12.36
CA SER A 272 10.46 -14.23 -12.66
C SER A 272 11.79 -14.32 -13.42
N ASP A 273 11.99 -13.50 -14.45
CA ASP A 273 13.23 -13.47 -15.24
C ASP A 273 14.45 -13.02 -14.41
N GLN A 274 14.23 -12.20 -13.36
CA GLN A 274 15.26 -11.84 -12.37
C GLN A 274 15.52 -12.94 -11.31
N GLY A 275 14.83 -14.09 -11.42
CA GLY A 275 14.95 -15.20 -10.49
C GLY A 275 14.35 -14.93 -9.12
N VAL A 276 13.29 -14.12 -9.04
CA VAL A 276 12.42 -14.03 -7.86
C VAL A 276 11.70 -15.37 -7.67
N LYS A 277 11.51 -15.76 -6.41
CA LYS A 277 10.94 -17.05 -6.01
C LYS A 277 9.70 -16.90 -5.12
N GLU A 278 9.40 -15.69 -4.67
CA GLU A 278 8.18 -15.39 -3.92
C GLU A 278 7.66 -14.00 -4.28
N ILE A 279 6.36 -13.91 -4.54
CA ILE A 279 5.64 -12.67 -4.84
C ILE A 279 4.50 -12.53 -3.83
N THR A 280 4.39 -11.37 -3.22
CA THR A 280 3.23 -11.01 -2.38
C THR A 280 2.43 -9.89 -3.03
N LEU A 281 1.19 -10.19 -3.41
CA LEU A 281 0.24 -9.24 -3.94
C LEU A 281 -0.25 -8.31 -2.82
N LEU A 282 -0.12 -7.01 -3.04
CA LEU A 282 -0.43 -5.96 -2.07
C LEU A 282 -1.63 -5.12 -2.51
N GLY A 283 -2.41 -4.74 -1.52
CA GLY A 283 -3.53 -3.82 -1.62
C GLY A 283 -4.02 -3.46 -0.23
N GLN A 284 -5.03 -2.58 -0.14
CA GLN A 284 -5.69 -2.32 1.14
C GLN A 284 -6.93 -3.20 1.35
N ASN A 285 -7.45 -3.80 0.28
CA ASN A 285 -8.49 -4.82 0.30
C ASN A 285 -8.31 -5.78 -0.91
N VAL A 286 -7.26 -6.61 -0.91
CA VAL A 286 -6.80 -7.32 -2.13
C VAL A 286 -7.87 -8.17 -2.80
N ASN A 287 -8.76 -8.78 -2.05
CA ASN A 287 -9.80 -9.66 -2.57
C ASN A 287 -11.06 -8.91 -3.06
N SER A 288 -11.11 -7.57 -2.95
CA SER A 288 -12.07 -6.75 -3.72
C SER A 288 -11.53 -6.29 -5.07
N TYR A 289 -10.34 -6.77 -5.46
CA TYR A 289 -9.73 -6.49 -6.76
C TYR A 289 -10.72 -6.71 -7.90
N ARG A 290 -10.72 -5.75 -8.83
CA ARG A 290 -11.60 -5.72 -9.99
C ARG A 290 -10.95 -4.94 -11.13
N ASP A 291 -10.52 -5.64 -12.15
CA ASP A 291 -10.02 -5.03 -13.38
C ASP A 291 -11.18 -4.69 -14.31
N GLN A 292 -11.42 -3.39 -14.50
CA GLN A 292 -12.52 -2.88 -15.34
C GLN A 292 -12.13 -2.72 -16.81
N THR A 293 -10.88 -2.99 -17.19
CA THR A 293 -10.43 -2.85 -18.58
C THR A 293 -11.03 -3.90 -19.50
N ALA A 294 -11.32 -5.09 -18.97
CA ALA A 294 -12.06 -6.13 -19.67
C ALA A 294 -13.57 -5.92 -19.45
N GLY A 295 -14.32 -5.67 -20.53
CA GLY A 295 -15.78 -5.46 -20.53
C GLY A 295 -16.61 -6.71 -20.22
N VAL A 296 -16.19 -7.50 -19.23
CA VAL A 296 -16.84 -8.75 -18.80
C VAL A 296 -17.91 -8.42 -17.75
N GLU A 297 -19.06 -9.09 -17.81
CA GLU A 297 -20.05 -9.01 -16.72
C GLU A 297 -19.74 -10.03 -15.62
N SER A 298 -19.39 -9.53 -14.43
CA SER A 298 -19.08 -10.34 -13.26
C SER A 298 -19.89 -9.84 -12.05
N LYS A 299 -20.46 -10.78 -11.28
CA LYS A 299 -21.20 -10.50 -10.04
C LYS A 299 -20.34 -10.81 -8.82
N ILE A 300 -20.44 -9.98 -7.79
CA ILE A 300 -19.78 -10.23 -6.48
C ILE A 300 -20.67 -11.17 -5.69
N VAL A 301 -20.10 -12.27 -5.21
CA VAL A 301 -20.69 -13.12 -4.18
C VAL A 301 -19.98 -12.80 -2.87
N LEU A 302 -20.74 -12.29 -1.90
CA LEU A 302 -20.23 -12.10 -0.54
C LEU A 302 -20.30 -13.43 0.21
N SER A 303 -19.42 -13.60 1.18
CA SER A 303 -19.48 -14.74 2.10
C SER A 303 -20.82 -14.78 2.85
N SER A 304 -21.30 -15.98 3.18
CA SER A 304 -22.59 -16.16 3.86
C SER A 304 -22.65 -15.42 5.20
N GLY A 305 -23.74 -14.69 5.45
CA GLY A 305 -23.92 -13.89 6.67
C GLY A 305 -23.22 -12.52 6.65
N PHE A 306 -22.50 -12.17 5.57
CA PHE A 306 -21.84 -10.88 5.41
C PHE A 306 -22.72 -9.89 4.65
N LYS A 307 -22.60 -8.61 5.02
CA LYS A 307 -23.29 -7.48 4.38
C LYS A 307 -22.28 -6.39 4.04
N THR A 308 -22.56 -5.67 2.95
CA THR A 308 -21.80 -4.47 2.61
C THR A 308 -22.69 -3.24 2.65
N VAL A 309 -22.14 -2.15 3.19
CA VAL A 309 -22.80 -0.84 3.23
C VAL A 309 -22.59 -0.08 1.91
N TYR A 310 -21.68 -0.55 1.05
CA TYR A 310 -21.25 0.17 -0.16
C TYR A 310 -21.84 -0.46 -1.42
N LYS A 311 -22.05 0.39 -2.42
CA LYS A 311 -22.56 -0.04 -3.71
C LYS A 311 -21.53 -0.97 -4.39
N SER A 312 -21.94 -2.20 -4.62
CA SER A 312 -21.15 -3.17 -5.39
C SER A 312 -20.86 -2.65 -6.79
N ARG A 313 -19.59 -2.69 -7.18
CA ARG A 313 -19.17 -2.43 -8.56
C ARG A 313 -19.59 -3.61 -9.44
N ARG A 314 -19.97 -3.34 -10.69
CA ARG A 314 -20.39 -4.36 -11.67
C ARG A 314 -19.33 -4.54 -12.73
N GLY A 315 -19.19 -5.76 -13.22
CA GLY A 315 -18.31 -6.08 -14.36
C GLY A 315 -16.81 -6.09 -14.04
N GLY A 316 -15.99 -6.53 -14.98
CA GLY A 316 -14.55 -6.66 -14.84
C GLY A 316 -14.08 -8.01 -14.30
N LEU A 317 -12.80 -8.29 -14.48
CA LEU A 317 -12.15 -9.51 -13.99
C LEU A 317 -11.91 -9.39 -12.47
N LEU A 318 -12.13 -10.47 -11.75
CA LEU A 318 -12.12 -10.54 -10.28
C LEU A 318 -10.74 -10.95 -9.75
N PHE A 319 -10.62 -10.96 -8.42
CA PHE A 319 -9.40 -11.43 -7.76
C PHE A 319 -9.04 -12.87 -8.10
N ALA A 320 -10.02 -13.77 -8.25
CA ALA A 320 -9.80 -15.16 -8.66
C ALA A 320 -9.12 -15.23 -10.04
N ASP A 321 -9.61 -14.45 -11.02
CA ASP A 321 -9.02 -14.38 -12.37
C ASP A 321 -7.57 -13.89 -12.35
N LEU A 322 -7.28 -12.87 -11.53
CA LEU A 322 -5.92 -12.38 -11.35
C LEU A 322 -5.03 -13.46 -10.72
N LEU A 323 -5.51 -14.09 -9.64
CA LEU A 323 -4.74 -15.06 -8.88
C LEU A 323 -4.39 -16.29 -9.73
N ASP A 324 -5.34 -16.80 -10.51
CA ASP A 324 -5.13 -17.91 -11.44
C ASP A 324 -4.08 -17.53 -12.50
N LYS A 325 -4.27 -16.40 -13.19
CA LYS A 325 -3.32 -15.94 -14.23
C LYS A 325 -1.92 -15.68 -13.70
N VAL A 326 -1.79 -15.12 -12.50
CA VAL A 326 -0.47 -14.90 -11.85
C VAL A 326 0.17 -16.24 -11.50
N SER A 327 -0.62 -17.23 -11.06
CA SER A 327 -0.13 -18.59 -10.75
C SER A 327 0.44 -19.32 -11.97
N ASP A 328 -0.08 -19.02 -13.15
CA ASP A 328 0.35 -19.66 -14.39
C ASP A 328 1.60 -19.03 -15.02
N VAL A 329 2.02 -17.84 -14.59
CA VAL A 329 3.24 -17.20 -15.15
C VAL A 329 4.49 -18.03 -14.85
N ASN A 330 4.61 -18.53 -13.62
CA ASN A 330 5.69 -19.42 -13.22
C ASN A 330 5.27 -20.28 -12.03
N SER A 331 5.15 -21.59 -12.26
CA SER A 331 4.73 -22.57 -11.27
C SER A 331 5.75 -22.83 -10.15
N GLU A 332 6.96 -22.28 -10.26
CA GLU A 332 8.05 -22.36 -9.28
C GLU A 332 8.22 -21.07 -8.46
N ILE A 333 7.24 -20.16 -8.50
CA ILE A 333 7.21 -18.94 -7.69
C ILE A 333 6.04 -19.01 -6.71
N ARG A 334 6.33 -18.86 -5.42
CA ARG A 334 5.29 -18.76 -4.39
C ARG A 334 4.49 -17.47 -4.52
N ILE A 335 3.18 -17.58 -4.46
CA ILE A 335 2.25 -16.45 -4.50
C ILE A 335 1.55 -16.33 -3.16
N ARG A 336 1.62 -15.12 -2.61
CA ARG A 336 0.93 -14.72 -1.39
C ARG A 336 0.11 -13.47 -1.67
N PHE A 337 -0.81 -13.20 -0.77
CA PHE A 337 -1.51 -11.92 -0.72
C PHE A 337 -1.79 -11.57 0.74
N THR A 338 -2.00 -10.29 1.02
CA THR A 338 -2.27 -9.79 2.38
C THR A 338 -3.33 -8.70 2.34
N SER A 339 -3.90 -8.40 3.51
CA SER A 339 -4.96 -7.41 3.67
C SER A 339 -6.25 -7.71 2.88
N PRO A 340 -6.75 -8.97 2.83
CA PRO A 340 -8.09 -9.23 2.33
C PRO A 340 -9.15 -8.86 3.40
N HIS A 341 -10.39 -8.68 2.97
CA HIS A 341 -11.54 -8.54 3.84
C HIS A 341 -12.32 -9.87 3.93
N PRO A 342 -12.73 -10.34 5.13
CA PRO A 342 -13.44 -11.61 5.29
C PRO A 342 -14.72 -11.75 4.44
N LYS A 343 -15.40 -10.64 4.15
CA LYS A 343 -16.61 -10.63 3.30
C LYS A 343 -16.39 -11.08 1.85
N ASP A 344 -15.17 -10.95 1.33
CA ASP A 344 -14.83 -11.10 -0.09
C ASP A 344 -14.06 -12.43 -0.33
N PHE A 345 -14.48 -13.54 0.27
CA PHE A 345 -13.92 -14.87 0.04
C PHE A 345 -14.95 -15.78 -0.66
N PRO A 346 -15.02 -15.73 -2.00
CA PRO A 346 -15.81 -16.69 -2.78
C PRO A 346 -15.09 -18.03 -2.88
N ASP A 347 -15.87 -19.10 -3.11
CA ASP A 347 -15.36 -20.48 -3.22
C ASP A 347 -14.30 -20.63 -4.31
N ASP A 348 -14.42 -19.90 -5.43
CA ASP A 348 -13.44 -19.93 -6.53
C ASP A 348 -12.01 -19.61 -6.05
N VAL A 349 -11.86 -18.63 -5.14
CA VAL A 349 -10.54 -18.29 -4.58
C VAL A 349 -10.02 -19.42 -3.69
N LEU A 350 -10.90 -20.06 -2.91
CA LEU A 350 -10.53 -21.15 -2.01
C LEU A 350 -10.14 -22.41 -2.79
N HIS A 351 -10.87 -22.73 -3.86
CA HIS A 351 -10.54 -23.83 -4.76
C HIS A 351 -9.20 -23.59 -5.45
N LEU A 352 -8.94 -22.39 -5.98
CA LEU A 352 -7.64 -22.04 -6.58
C LEU A 352 -6.48 -22.24 -5.60
N ILE A 353 -6.61 -21.78 -4.35
CA ILE A 353 -5.57 -21.97 -3.31
C ILE A 353 -5.32 -23.46 -3.03
N ASN A 354 -6.37 -24.29 -3.05
CA ASN A 354 -6.22 -25.70 -2.80
C ASN A 354 -5.63 -26.48 -4.01
N GLU A 355 -5.94 -26.04 -5.23
CA GLU A 355 -5.56 -26.71 -6.47
C GLU A 355 -4.15 -26.35 -6.95
N LYS A 356 -3.74 -25.08 -6.84
CA LYS A 356 -2.46 -24.59 -7.36
C LYS A 356 -1.39 -24.64 -6.27
N PRO A 357 -0.35 -25.51 -6.39
CA PRO A 357 0.65 -25.68 -5.32
C PRO A 357 1.48 -24.43 -5.02
N ASN A 358 1.60 -23.52 -5.98
CA ASN A 358 2.38 -22.30 -5.84
C ASN A 358 1.59 -21.15 -5.21
N ILE A 359 0.28 -21.29 -5.00
CA ILE A 359 -0.51 -20.37 -4.18
C ILE A 359 -0.45 -20.86 -2.74
N CYS A 360 0.12 -20.05 -1.86
CA CYS A 360 0.35 -20.48 -0.48
C CYS A 360 -0.97 -20.64 0.28
N LYS A 361 -1.10 -21.71 1.08
CA LYS A 361 -2.23 -22.00 1.99
C LYS A 361 -2.15 -21.15 3.27
N LEU A 362 -1.97 -19.86 3.09
CA LEU A 362 -1.94 -18.84 4.14
C LEU A 362 -3.01 -17.81 3.87
N LEU A 363 -4.04 -17.77 4.72
CA LEU A 363 -5.10 -16.78 4.63
C LEU A 363 -5.03 -15.82 5.81
N HIS A 364 -4.85 -14.54 5.47
CA HIS A 364 -5.06 -13.48 6.44
C HIS A 364 -6.56 -13.18 6.49
N LEU A 365 -7.18 -13.24 7.67
CA LEU A 365 -8.62 -13.10 7.86
C LEU A 365 -8.88 -12.15 9.05
N PRO A 366 -8.75 -10.82 8.86
CA PRO A 366 -8.84 -9.86 9.95
C PRO A 366 -10.20 -9.86 10.66
N ALA A 367 -10.25 -10.46 11.85
CA ALA A 367 -11.45 -10.50 12.69
C ALA A 367 -11.75 -9.13 13.29
N GLN A 368 -10.71 -8.43 13.75
CA GLN A 368 -10.72 -7.14 14.46
C GLN A 368 -11.24 -7.25 15.91
N SER A 369 -12.31 -8.00 16.15
CA SER A 369 -12.85 -8.32 17.48
C SER A 369 -13.57 -9.68 17.42
N GLY A 370 -13.71 -10.35 18.57
CA GLY A 370 -14.53 -11.56 18.69
C GLY A 370 -15.98 -11.33 19.11
N ASN A 371 -16.42 -10.08 19.32
CA ASN A 371 -17.77 -9.77 19.79
C ASN A 371 -18.61 -9.08 18.70
N SER A 372 -19.82 -9.57 18.46
CA SER A 372 -20.72 -9.10 17.40
C SER A 372 -21.15 -7.63 17.57
N GLU A 373 -21.35 -7.14 18.80
CA GLU A 373 -21.72 -5.74 19.04
C GLU A 373 -20.55 -4.79 18.75
N VAL A 374 -19.33 -5.18 19.15
CA VAL A 374 -18.11 -4.43 18.82
C VAL A 374 -17.89 -4.41 17.31
N LEU A 375 -18.06 -5.54 16.62
CA LEU A 375 -17.95 -5.65 15.16
C LEU A 375 -18.96 -4.75 14.42
N GLU A 376 -20.17 -4.62 14.94
CA GLU A 376 -21.19 -3.71 14.40
C GLU A 376 -20.76 -2.24 14.57
N LYS A 377 -20.28 -1.85 15.76
CA LYS A 377 -19.72 -0.49 16.00
C LYS A 377 -18.49 -0.20 15.12
N MET A 378 -17.72 -1.23 14.79
CA MET A 378 -16.60 -1.17 13.85
C MET A 378 -17.04 -1.07 12.38
N ARG A 379 -18.34 -1.29 12.07
CA ARG A 379 -18.91 -1.42 10.71
C ARG A 379 -18.24 -2.52 9.90
N ARG A 380 -18.09 -3.70 10.49
CA ARG A 380 -17.51 -4.86 9.81
C ARG A 380 -18.50 -5.56 8.89
N GLY A 381 -19.80 -5.46 9.19
CA GLY A 381 -20.88 -6.02 8.36
C GLY A 381 -21.03 -7.54 8.49
N TYR A 382 -20.61 -8.11 9.61
CA TYR A 382 -20.75 -9.53 9.96
C TYR A 382 -20.75 -9.73 11.47
N THR A 383 -21.25 -10.88 11.92
CA THR A 383 -21.25 -11.29 13.33
C THR A 383 -20.10 -12.27 13.60
N ARG A 384 -19.84 -12.53 14.89
CA ARG A 384 -18.88 -13.55 15.33
C ARG A 384 -19.22 -14.93 14.74
N GLU A 385 -20.49 -15.29 14.72
CA GLU A 385 -20.98 -16.59 14.26
C GLU A 385 -20.73 -16.77 12.76
N ALA A 386 -21.09 -15.76 11.94
CA ALA A 386 -20.81 -15.77 10.51
C ALA A 386 -19.30 -15.84 10.21
N TYR A 387 -18.47 -15.21 11.04
CA TYR A 387 -17.01 -15.32 10.93
C TYR A 387 -16.52 -16.75 11.22
N LEU A 388 -17.05 -17.41 12.27
CA LEU A 388 -16.72 -18.80 12.59
C LEU A 388 -17.18 -19.77 11.50
N GLU A 389 -18.37 -19.57 10.94
CA GLU A 389 -18.86 -20.36 9.81
C GLU A 389 -17.95 -20.23 8.59
N LEU A 390 -17.47 -19.01 8.30
CA LEU A 390 -16.49 -18.78 7.23
C LEU A 390 -15.16 -19.50 7.50
N VAL A 391 -14.66 -19.46 8.74
CA VAL A 391 -13.44 -20.19 9.13
C VAL A 391 -13.60 -21.69 8.90
N ASP A 392 -14.72 -22.26 9.32
CA ASP A 392 -15.01 -23.68 9.13
C ASP A 392 -15.16 -24.04 7.65
N HIS A 393 -15.80 -23.18 6.86
CA HIS A 393 -15.93 -23.35 5.41
C HIS A 393 -14.57 -23.35 4.70
N ILE A 394 -13.71 -22.38 5.03
CA ILE A 394 -12.34 -22.28 4.52
C ILE A 394 -11.55 -23.55 4.82
N ARG A 395 -11.61 -24.06 6.06
CA ARG A 395 -10.89 -25.28 6.48
C ARG A 395 -11.38 -26.55 5.78
N LYS A 396 -12.66 -26.61 5.41
CA LYS A 396 -13.23 -27.73 4.65
C LYS A 396 -12.72 -27.74 3.21
N ILE A 397 -12.64 -26.58 2.57
CA ILE A 397 -12.19 -26.47 1.16
C ILE A 397 -10.66 -26.53 1.05
N VAL A 398 -9.94 -25.92 1.99
CA VAL A 398 -8.47 -25.87 2.01
C VAL A 398 -7.93 -26.54 3.27
N PRO A 399 -7.82 -27.89 3.30
CA PRO A 399 -7.23 -28.60 4.41
C PRO A 399 -5.78 -28.16 4.66
N GLY A 400 -5.43 -27.98 5.94
CA GLY A 400 -4.09 -27.54 6.36
C GLY A 400 -3.81 -26.04 6.18
N VAL A 401 -4.84 -25.23 5.90
CA VAL A 401 -4.69 -23.77 5.79
C VAL A 401 -4.27 -23.12 7.10
N ALA A 402 -3.21 -22.31 7.04
CA ALA A 402 -2.83 -21.43 8.13
C ALA A 402 -3.65 -20.14 8.08
N LEU A 403 -4.25 -19.78 9.21
CA LEU A 403 -5.02 -18.55 9.36
C LEU A 403 -4.22 -17.53 10.16
N THR A 404 -4.23 -16.29 9.69
CA THR A 404 -3.67 -15.15 10.44
C THR A 404 -4.71 -14.06 10.58
N SER A 405 -4.59 -13.16 11.56
CA SER A 405 -5.65 -12.16 11.81
C SER A 405 -5.11 -10.88 12.44
N ASP A 406 -5.95 -9.86 12.50
CA ASP A 406 -5.72 -8.60 13.20
C ASP A 406 -6.76 -8.44 14.30
N PHE A 407 -6.34 -7.93 15.46
CA PHE A 407 -7.20 -7.64 16.60
C PHE A 407 -6.94 -6.24 17.16
N ILE A 408 -8.02 -5.54 17.47
CA ILE A 408 -8.02 -4.21 18.09
C ILE A 408 -8.64 -4.34 19.48
N CYS A 409 -7.83 -4.21 20.52
CA CYS A 409 -8.25 -4.36 21.91
C CYS A 409 -8.57 -3.00 22.54
N GLY A 410 -9.65 -2.92 23.29
CA GLY A 410 -10.14 -1.71 23.93
C GLY A 410 -10.81 -0.71 22.98
N PHE A 411 -11.58 -1.20 22.00
CA PHE A 411 -12.37 -0.32 21.12
C PHE A 411 -13.46 0.42 21.91
N CYS A 412 -14.04 1.48 21.33
CA CYS A 412 -15.07 2.29 21.98
C CYS A 412 -16.21 1.42 22.53
N ASP A 413 -16.54 1.61 23.82
CA ASP A 413 -17.54 0.87 24.59
C ASP A 413 -17.31 -0.64 24.71
N GLU A 414 -16.09 -1.15 24.53
CA GLU A 414 -15.81 -2.58 24.70
C GLU A 414 -15.88 -2.98 26.19
N THR A 415 -16.79 -3.89 26.52
CA THR A 415 -16.98 -4.42 27.88
C THR A 415 -16.02 -5.58 28.17
N GLU A 416 -16.01 -6.08 29.41
CA GLU A 416 -15.17 -7.23 29.76
C GLU A 416 -15.67 -8.52 29.10
N GLU A 417 -16.99 -8.68 28.97
CA GLU A 417 -17.61 -9.80 28.27
C GLU A 417 -17.20 -9.82 26.79
N ALA A 418 -17.21 -8.66 26.12
CA ALA A 418 -16.76 -8.54 24.73
C ALA A 418 -15.26 -8.88 24.54
N HIS A 419 -14.45 -8.59 25.56
CA HIS A 419 -13.05 -8.99 25.57
C HIS A 419 -12.89 -10.51 25.76
N GLN A 420 -13.65 -11.12 26.68
CA GLN A 420 -13.67 -12.58 26.86
C GLN A 420 -14.16 -13.32 25.61
N ASP A 421 -15.11 -12.74 24.86
CA ASP A 421 -15.49 -13.22 23.53
C ASP A 421 -14.26 -13.20 22.59
N THR A 422 -13.48 -12.12 22.57
CA THR A 422 -12.28 -12.05 21.74
C THR A 422 -11.26 -13.15 22.09
N LEU A 423 -11.02 -13.41 23.39
CA LEU A 423 -10.13 -14.49 23.82
C LEU A 423 -10.67 -15.87 23.45
N SER A 424 -11.97 -16.11 23.57
CA SER A 424 -12.58 -17.39 23.17
C SER A 424 -12.55 -17.60 21.66
N LEU A 425 -12.71 -16.54 20.85
CA LEU A 425 -12.55 -16.63 19.39
C LEU A 425 -11.13 -17.08 19.03
N MET A 426 -10.10 -16.51 19.68
CA MET A 426 -8.72 -16.91 19.45
C MET A 426 -8.48 -18.39 19.76
N ASN A 427 -9.05 -18.90 20.86
CA ASN A 427 -8.93 -20.31 21.23
C ASN A 427 -9.64 -21.26 20.26
N ILE A 428 -10.80 -20.86 19.72
CA ILE A 428 -11.57 -21.66 18.75
C ILE A 428 -10.86 -21.68 17.40
N VAL A 429 -10.50 -20.49 16.90
CA VAL A 429 -9.93 -20.36 15.55
C VAL A 429 -8.47 -20.81 15.53
N LYS A 430 -7.65 -20.51 16.54
CA LYS A 430 -6.20 -20.78 16.57
C LYS A 430 -5.48 -20.25 15.33
N TYR A 431 -4.94 -19.04 15.46
CA TYR A 431 -4.19 -18.38 14.39
C TYR A 431 -2.71 -18.73 14.45
N GLU A 432 -2.11 -18.98 13.29
CA GLU A 432 -0.66 -19.17 13.11
C GLU A 432 0.09 -17.87 13.46
N PHE A 433 -0.52 -16.73 13.15
CA PHE A 433 0.00 -15.41 13.46
C PHE A 433 -1.13 -14.40 13.69
N ALA A 434 -0.99 -13.51 14.67
CA ALA A 434 -1.96 -12.44 14.92
C ALA A 434 -1.26 -11.10 15.17
N TYR A 435 -1.73 -10.04 14.51
CA TYR A 435 -1.37 -8.67 14.87
C TYR A 435 -2.36 -8.14 15.90
N ILE A 436 -1.89 -7.86 17.10
CA ILE A 436 -2.73 -7.43 18.22
C ILE A 436 -2.29 -6.04 18.64
N PHE A 437 -3.22 -5.09 18.63
CA PHE A 437 -2.92 -3.71 18.98
C PHE A 437 -3.99 -3.13 19.92
N PRO A 438 -3.60 -2.30 20.90
CA PRO A 438 -4.57 -1.47 21.61
C PRO A 438 -5.20 -0.47 20.63
N TYR A 439 -6.47 -0.13 20.86
CA TYR A 439 -7.19 0.83 20.04
C TYR A 439 -6.62 2.24 20.22
N SER A 440 -6.15 2.82 19.11
CA SER A 440 -5.66 4.20 19.04
C SER A 440 -6.55 5.02 18.11
N MET A 441 -7.27 5.98 18.70
CA MET A 441 -8.19 6.85 17.96
C MET A 441 -7.43 7.81 17.03
N ARG A 442 -7.95 8.00 15.82
CA ARG A 442 -7.32 8.85 14.79
C ARG A 442 -8.27 9.92 14.27
N GLN A 443 -7.74 11.13 14.07
CA GLN A 443 -8.47 12.22 13.44
C GLN A 443 -9.01 11.82 12.06
N LYS A 444 -10.14 12.41 11.65
CA LYS A 444 -10.91 12.14 10.42
C LYS A 444 -11.66 10.80 10.36
N THR A 445 -11.41 9.86 11.28
CA THR A 445 -12.16 8.58 11.25
C THR A 445 -13.59 8.78 11.73
N HIS A 446 -14.49 7.88 11.33
CA HIS A 446 -15.88 7.94 11.80
C HIS A 446 -15.95 7.79 13.33
N ALA A 447 -15.14 6.92 13.92
CA ALA A 447 -15.05 6.75 15.36
C ALA A 447 -14.65 8.05 16.06
N PHE A 448 -13.70 8.82 15.52
CA PHE A 448 -13.32 10.12 16.09
C PHE A 448 -14.46 11.14 16.09
N HIS A 449 -15.33 11.11 15.09
CA HIS A 449 -16.43 12.09 14.98
C HIS A 449 -17.71 11.67 15.69
N ARG A 450 -17.95 10.37 15.87
CA ARG A 450 -19.26 9.84 16.27
C ARG A 450 -19.23 8.93 17.50
N LEU A 451 -18.07 8.42 17.90
CA LEU A 451 -17.92 7.55 19.05
C LEU A 451 -17.07 8.25 20.12
N LYS A 452 -17.24 7.82 21.37
CA LYS A 452 -16.41 8.26 22.48
C LYS A 452 -15.40 7.15 22.81
N ASP A 453 -14.12 7.49 22.85
CA ASP A 453 -13.11 6.59 23.40
C ASP A 453 -13.20 6.62 24.92
N ASN A 454 -13.94 5.66 25.49
CA ASN A 454 -14.25 5.57 26.92
C ASN A 454 -13.55 4.41 27.63
N VAL A 455 -12.76 3.60 26.92
CA VAL A 455 -11.95 2.55 27.53
C VAL A 455 -10.60 3.16 27.95
N PRO A 456 -10.20 3.09 29.24
CA PRO A 456 -8.93 3.64 29.69
C PRO A 456 -7.71 2.94 29.05
N GLU A 457 -6.64 3.69 28.82
CA GLU A 457 -5.44 3.22 28.13
C GLU A 457 -4.78 2.00 28.80
N GLU A 458 -4.78 1.97 30.13
CA GLU A 458 -4.29 0.84 30.92
C GLU A 458 -5.12 -0.43 30.69
N ILE A 459 -6.43 -0.31 30.48
CA ILE A 459 -7.31 -1.44 30.17
C ILE A 459 -7.06 -1.93 28.74
N LYS A 460 -6.87 -1.02 27.78
CA LYS A 460 -6.54 -1.41 26.39
C LYS A 460 -5.25 -2.23 26.34
N LYS A 461 -4.22 -1.79 27.07
CA LYS A 461 -2.94 -2.49 27.18
C LYS A 461 -3.09 -3.85 27.85
N ARG A 462 -3.75 -3.92 29.01
CA ARG A 462 -4.03 -5.20 29.69
C ARG A 462 -4.71 -6.20 28.74
N ARG A 463 -5.76 -5.76 28.04
CA ARG A 463 -6.51 -6.61 27.10
C ARG A 463 -5.65 -7.07 25.91
N ALA A 464 -4.82 -6.18 25.36
CA ALA A 464 -3.87 -6.54 24.31
C ALA A 464 -2.85 -7.58 24.79
N ASP A 465 -2.33 -7.44 26.01
CA ASP A 465 -1.38 -8.39 26.61
C ASP A 465 -2.02 -9.76 26.87
N GLU A 466 -3.24 -9.79 27.40
CA GLU A 466 -4.02 -11.03 27.59
C GLU A 466 -4.31 -11.74 26.27
N THR A 467 -4.73 -10.97 25.26
CA THR A 467 -4.97 -11.46 23.90
C THR A 467 -3.69 -12.02 23.29
N TYR A 468 -2.55 -11.35 23.51
CA TYR A 468 -1.24 -11.81 23.05
C TYR A 468 -0.82 -13.11 23.75
N ALA A 469 -1.08 -13.25 25.05
CA ALA A 469 -0.81 -14.48 25.79
C ALA A 469 -1.59 -15.68 25.20
N VAL A 470 -2.91 -15.53 25.02
CA VAL A 470 -3.76 -16.57 24.42
C VAL A 470 -3.30 -16.94 23.01
N PHE A 471 -2.97 -15.94 22.17
CA PHE A 471 -2.40 -16.18 20.85
C PHE A 471 -1.13 -17.02 20.90
N ARG A 472 -0.18 -16.68 21.79
CA ARG A 472 1.09 -17.42 21.89
C ARG A 472 0.89 -18.87 22.31
N ASP A 473 -0.04 -19.13 23.21
CA ASP A 473 -0.35 -20.49 23.66
C ASP A 473 -0.97 -21.30 22.52
N CYS A 474 -1.92 -20.71 21.78
CA CYS A 474 -2.54 -21.34 20.60
C CYS A 474 -1.51 -21.63 19.50
N SER A 475 -0.64 -20.65 19.17
CA SER A 475 0.39 -20.81 18.14
C SER A 475 1.42 -21.88 18.55
N LEU A 476 1.81 -21.94 19.82
CA LEU A 476 2.68 -23.01 20.30
C LEU A 476 2.02 -24.39 20.19
N GLU A 477 0.72 -24.50 20.48
CA GLU A 477 -0.01 -25.75 20.30
C GLU A 477 -0.04 -26.20 18.83
N LEU A 478 -0.27 -25.27 17.90
CA LEU A 478 -0.23 -25.55 16.46
C LEU A 478 1.16 -26.02 16.04
N HIS A 479 2.20 -25.25 16.34
CA HIS A 479 3.57 -25.60 15.95
C HIS A 479 4.07 -26.91 16.57
N LYS A 480 3.60 -27.29 17.77
CA LYS A 480 3.95 -28.58 18.38
C LYS A 480 3.40 -29.77 17.57
N LYS A 481 2.26 -29.61 16.88
CA LYS A 481 1.70 -30.66 16.02
C LYS A 481 2.54 -30.89 14.77
N GLU A 482 3.30 -29.88 14.35
CA GLU A 482 4.18 -29.96 13.18
C GLU A 482 5.46 -30.76 13.45
N ILE A 483 5.82 -31.03 14.71
CA ILE A 483 7.00 -31.84 15.01
C ILE A 483 6.86 -33.22 14.37
N GLY A 484 7.88 -33.61 13.59
CA GLY A 484 7.89 -34.84 12.80
C GLY A 484 7.42 -34.68 11.35
N HIS A 485 6.71 -33.59 11.02
CA HIS A 485 6.25 -33.30 9.65
C HIS A 485 7.37 -32.70 8.79
N TYR A 486 7.22 -32.82 7.49
CA TYR A 486 8.12 -32.32 6.46
C TYR A 486 7.53 -31.08 5.81
N HIS A 487 8.27 -29.99 5.82
CA HIS A 487 7.85 -28.72 5.26
C HIS A 487 8.71 -28.37 4.05
N LEU A 488 8.08 -27.87 2.98
CA LEU A 488 8.80 -27.22 1.89
C LEU A 488 9.29 -25.84 2.34
N VAL A 489 10.59 -25.60 2.32
CA VAL A 489 11.19 -24.37 2.81
C VAL A 489 11.89 -23.62 1.69
N GLN A 490 11.45 -22.38 1.46
CA GLN A 490 12.20 -21.44 0.64
C GLN A 490 13.32 -20.83 1.48
N VAL A 491 14.53 -20.94 0.98
CA VAL A 491 15.73 -20.49 1.67
C VAL A 491 15.89 -18.98 1.56
N LEU A 492 16.06 -18.29 2.69
CA LEU A 492 16.30 -16.84 2.73
C LEU A 492 17.78 -16.50 2.90
N GLY A 493 18.51 -17.30 3.68
CA GLY A 493 19.91 -17.09 4.01
C GLY A 493 20.20 -17.23 5.51
N PRO A 494 21.34 -16.71 6.00
CA PRO A 494 21.77 -16.87 7.38
C PRO A 494 20.73 -16.37 8.40
N SER A 495 20.63 -17.06 9.53
CA SER A 495 19.78 -16.66 10.65
C SER A 495 20.35 -15.43 11.36
N LYS A 496 19.49 -14.47 11.70
CA LYS A 496 19.90 -13.24 12.41
C LYS A 496 20.56 -13.48 13.77
N ARG A 497 20.31 -14.64 14.38
CA ARG A 497 20.77 -14.97 15.74
C ARG A 497 21.97 -15.91 15.76
N SER A 498 22.34 -16.50 14.62
CA SER A 498 23.38 -17.52 14.51
C SER A 498 23.85 -17.60 13.07
N GLU A 499 25.15 -17.41 12.84
CA GLU A 499 25.75 -17.58 11.51
C GLU A 499 25.88 -19.06 11.12
N LEU A 500 25.78 -19.98 12.08
CA LEU A 500 25.83 -21.43 11.86
C LEU A 500 24.48 -22.00 11.38
N ASP A 501 23.41 -21.22 11.53
CA ASP A 501 22.06 -21.63 11.17
C ASP A 501 21.55 -20.83 9.98
N TRP A 502 20.80 -21.49 9.12
CA TRP A 502 20.06 -20.89 8.04
C TRP A 502 18.60 -20.65 8.44
N SER A 503 17.99 -19.70 7.75
CA SER A 503 16.58 -19.38 7.89
C SER A 503 15.88 -19.48 6.54
N GLY A 504 14.67 -20.01 6.59
CA GLY A 504 13.76 -20.05 5.46
C GLY A 504 12.32 -19.85 5.89
N ARG A 505 11.40 -19.89 4.93
CA ARG A 505 9.96 -19.80 5.14
C ARG A 505 9.24 -20.96 4.50
N ASN A 506 8.24 -21.49 5.20
CA ASN A 506 7.35 -22.51 4.65
C ASN A 506 6.15 -21.88 3.92
N ASP A 507 5.20 -22.73 3.53
CA ASP A 507 3.96 -22.33 2.89
C ASP A 507 3.12 -21.36 3.72
N TRP A 508 3.18 -21.45 5.06
CA TRP A 508 2.46 -20.56 5.97
C TRP A 508 3.17 -19.25 6.28
N ASN A 509 4.30 -18.98 5.62
CA ASN A 509 5.20 -17.86 5.92
C ASN A 509 5.83 -17.95 7.33
N THR A 510 5.72 -19.11 7.97
CA THR A 510 6.34 -19.44 9.26
C THR A 510 7.84 -19.62 9.04
N LYS A 511 8.63 -19.01 9.92
CA LYS A 511 10.08 -19.08 9.83
C LYS A 511 10.57 -20.43 10.34
N ILE A 512 11.41 -21.07 9.54
CA ILE A 512 12.07 -22.33 9.87
C ILE A 512 13.56 -22.10 9.97
N ILE A 513 14.15 -22.52 11.08
CA ILE A 513 15.59 -22.43 11.36
C ILE A 513 16.18 -23.84 11.29
N TYR A 514 17.30 -23.99 10.59
CA TYR A 514 17.98 -25.28 10.41
C TYR A 514 19.50 -25.08 10.27
N PRO A 515 20.33 -26.07 10.62
CA PRO A 515 21.79 -25.94 10.51
C PRO A 515 22.27 -25.73 9.07
N GLN A 516 23.33 -24.94 8.90
CA GLN A 516 23.99 -24.76 7.61
C GLN A 516 24.86 -25.97 7.25
N VAL A 517 24.30 -26.93 6.53
CA VAL A 517 25.03 -28.13 6.07
C VAL A 517 24.79 -28.38 4.57
N PRO A 518 25.75 -28.99 3.84
CA PRO A 518 25.52 -29.45 2.48
C PRO A 518 24.38 -30.47 2.43
N LEU A 519 23.46 -30.31 1.49
CA LEU A 519 22.31 -31.19 1.29
C LEU A 519 22.41 -31.88 -0.07
N PRO A 520 21.93 -33.13 -0.20
CA PRO A 520 21.69 -33.78 -1.48
C PRO A 520 20.97 -32.88 -2.47
N THR A 521 21.41 -32.86 -3.73
CA THR A 521 20.82 -32.03 -4.80
C THR A 521 19.39 -32.43 -5.17
N GLU A 522 19.00 -33.63 -4.81
CA GLU A 522 17.65 -34.19 -4.93
C GLU A 522 17.53 -35.35 -3.93
N GLU A 523 16.32 -35.86 -3.74
CA GLU A 523 16.06 -37.00 -2.87
C GLU A 523 16.90 -38.23 -3.31
N ASN A 524 17.66 -38.81 -2.37
CA ASN A 524 18.60 -39.93 -2.60
C ASN A 524 19.84 -39.63 -3.47
N SER A 525 20.12 -38.36 -3.80
CA SER A 525 21.37 -38.01 -4.49
C SER A 525 22.60 -38.17 -3.58
N THR A 526 23.70 -38.68 -4.14
CA THR A 526 25.02 -38.70 -3.49
C THR A 526 25.76 -37.38 -3.62
N THR A 527 25.32 -36.51 -4.54
CA THR A 527 25.92 -35.19 -4.76
C THR A 527 25.28 -34.18 -3.82
N CYS A 528 26.09 -33.53 -2.99
CA CYS A 528 25.62 -32.54 -2.03
C CYS A 528 26.11 -31.14 -2.37
N ARG A 529 25.28 -30.13 -2.09
CA ARG A 529 25.67 -28.71 -2.15
C ARG A 529 25.06 -27.93 -1.00
N LEU A 530 25.72 -26.85 -0.61
CA LEU A 530 25.12 -25.90 0.32
C LEU A 530 23.89 -25.24 -0.33
N PRO A 531 22.82 -25.00 0.45
CA PRO A 531 21.74 -24.17 -0.03
C PRO A 531 22.19 -22.75 -0.37
N CYS A 532 21.41 -22.07 -1.19
CA CYS A 532 21.55 -20.64 -1.50
C CYS A 532 20.17 -19.94 -1.43
N PRO A 533 20.13 -18.62 -1.18
CA PRO A 533 18.88 -17.87 -1.16
C PRO A 533 18.06 -18.09 -2.44
N GLY A 534 16.79 -18.48 -2.26
CA GLY A 534 15.86 -18.81 -3.35
C GLY A 534 15.74 -20.30 -3.68
N ASP A 535 16.61 -21.15 -3.14
CA ASP A 535 16.41 -22.61 -3.22
C ASP A 535 15.14 -23.03 -2.46
N TYR A 536 14.58 -24.16 -2.89
CA TYR A 536 13.60 -24.91 -2.13
C TYR A 536 14.25 -26.18 -1.57
N ILE A 537 14.01 -26.44 -0.29
CA ILE A 537 14.53 -27.62 0.41
C ILE A 537 13.42 -28.25 1.23
N VAL A 538 13.54 -29.55 1.50
CA VAL A 538 12.67 -30.25 2.45
C VAL A 538 13.29 -30.22 3.83
N VAL A 539 12.51 -29.81 4.84
CA VAL A 539 12.95 -29.75 6.23
C VAL A 539 12.00 -30.55 7.10
N GLN A 540 12.51 -31.52 7.85
CA GLN A 540 11.74 -32.19 8.89
C GLN A 540 11.78 -31.36 10.17
N ILE A 541 10.61 -31.05 10.73
CA ILE A 541 10.51 -30.27 11.97
C ILE A 541 10.87 -31.15 13.16
N THR A 542 11.74 -30.64 14.03
CA THR A 542 12.22 -31.35 15.22
C THR A 542 11.90 -30.63 16.52
N ASP A 543 11.70 -29.30 16.48
CA ASP A 543 11.43 -28.47 17.64
C ASP A 543 10.69 -27.19 17.22
N CYS A 544 10.09 -26.48 18.17
CA CYS A 544 9.38 -25.24 17.87
C CYS A 544 9.33 -24.27 19.06
N THR A 545 8.94 -23.04 18.76
CA THR A 545 8.46 -22.04 19.72
C THR A 545 7.16 -21.46 19.18
N SER A 546 6.48 -20.56 19.89
CA SER A 546 5.29 -19.85 19.37
C SER A 546 5.54 -18.89 18.20
N GLN A 547 6.76 -18.85 17.63
CA GLN A 547 7.11 -17.90 16.56
C GLN A 547 7.93 -18.52 15.44
N VAL A 548 8.66 -19.60 15.71
CA VAL A 548 9.53 -20.26 14.74
C VAL A 548 9.46 -21.76 14.91
N LEU A 549 9.60 -22.47 13.80
CA LEU A 549 9.88 -23.89 13.76
C LEU A 549 11.40 -24.09 13.64
N LYS A 550 11.89 -25.22 14.11
CA LYS A 550 13.26 -25.67 13.92
C LYS A 550 13.26 -27.07 13.36
N GLY A 551 14.21 -27.37 12.50
CA GLY A 551 14.24 -28.67 11.85
C GLY A 551 15.59 -29.06 11.29
N LYS A 552 15.60 -30.26 10.72
CA LYS A 552 16.72 -30.82 9.98
C LYS A 552 16.41 -30.74 8.50
N ALA A 553 17.22 -30.00 7.76
CA ALA A 553 17.14 -29.97 6.31
C ALA A 553 17.62 -31.30 5.71
N LEU A 554 16.91 -31.80 4.69
CA LEU A 554 17.09 -33.14 4.14
C LEU A 554 17.69 -33.12 2.74
N TYR A 555 17.07 -32.42 1.80
CA TYR A 555 17.50 -32.37 0.39
C TYR A 555 16.91 -31.15 -0.33
N HIS A 556 17.47 -30.83 -1.50
CA HIS A 556 16.95 -29.84 -2.44
C HIS A 556 15.79 -30.41 -3.28
N THR A 557 14.82 -29.56 -3.60
CA THR A 557 13.65 -29.92 -4.41
C THR A 557 13.19 -28.70 -5.21
N THR A 558 12.23 -28.87 -6.11
CA THR A 558 11.40 -27.76 -6.60
C THR A 558 10.05 -27.73 -5.89
N LEU A 559 9.30 -26.64 -6.08
CA LEU A 559 7.96 -26.50 -5.53
C LEU A 559 7.02 -27.55 -6.13
N GLN A 560 7.05 -27.73 -7.46
CA GLN A 560 6.20 -28.69 -8.15
C GLN A 560 6.57 -30.13 -7.78
N GLU A 561 7.86 -30.45 -7.69
CA GLU A 561 8.31 -31.80 -7.33
C GLU A 561 7.84 -32.22 -5.94
N PHE A 562 7.93 -31.32 -4.95
CA PHE A 562 7.51 -31.60 -3.58
C PHE A 562 6.02 -31.97 -3.49
N TYR A 563 5.16 -31.22 -4.15
CA TYR A 563 3.71 -31.45 -4.10
C TYR A 563 3.24 -32.57 -5.05
N THR A 564 4.00 -32.89 -6.10
CA THR A 564 3.68 -34.00 -7.02
C THR A 564 4.08 -35.36 -6.44
N LYS A 565 5.32 -35.50 -5.93
CA LYS A 565 5.86 -36.76 -5.40
C LYS A 565 5.15 -37.22 -4.12
N ASN A 566 4.79 -36.29 -3.25
CA ASN A 566 4.21 -36.59 -1.94
C ASN A 566 2.67 -36.65 -1.94
N SER A 567 2.06 -36.80 -3.13
CA SER A 567 0.60 -36.87 -3.29
C SER A 567 -0.02 -38.13 -2.64
N ALA A 568 0.76 -39.19 -2.42
CA ALA A 568 0.30 -40.46 -1.85
C ALA A 568 0.29 -40.53 -0.31
N ASP A 569 1.13 -39.74 0.39
CA ASP A 569 1.17 -39.68 1.86
C ASP A 569 1.17 -38.23 2.36
N ARG A 570 0.10 -37.51 2.06
CA ARG A 570 -0.09 -36.09 2.42
C ARG A 570 -0.16 -35.84 3.94
N SER A 571 -0.21 -36.88 4.78
CA SER A 571 -0.41 -36.71 6.22
C SER A 571 0.81 -36.07 6.91
N LEU A 572 2.02 -36.34 6.39
CA LEU A 572 3.27 -35.86 6.97
C LEU A 572 3.92 -34.70 6.19
N TYR A 573 3.40 -34.32 5.03
CA TYR A 573 4.00 -33.30 4.14
C TYR A 573 3.13 -32.06 4.04
N ILE A 574 3.70 -30.91 4.41
CA ILE A 574 3.04 -29.61 4.53
C ILE A 574 3.66 -28.60 3.54
#